data_AF-A0A1L9U477-F1
#
_entry.id   AF-A0A1L9U477-F1
#
_cell.length_a   1.000
_cell.length_b   1.000
_cell.length_c   1.000
_cell.angle_alpha   90.00
_cell.angle_beta   90.00
_cell.angle_gamma   90.00
#
_symmetry.space_group_name_H-M   'P 1'
#
loop_
_entity.id
_entity.type
_entity.pdbx_description
1 polymer ?
#
loop_
_entity_poly.entity_id
_entity_poly.type
_entity_poly.pdbx_seq_one_letter_code
_entity_poly.pdbx_strand_id
1 'polypeptide(L)'
;MPPSASRIDVHHHYLPPIYVQALEAAGGDPSGWKTPEWSLESDRVLCQKHNIRTAILSVTAPGPDIAEGLEAARIARGLTSGQQVSEIRTLNSTASSPRFRLR
;
A
#
# COMPACT_ATOMS: atom_id res chain seq x y z
N MET A 1 15.07 28.92 8.32
CA MET A 1 14.23 28.27 7.28
C MET A 1 13.07 27.61 8.00
N PRO A 2 11.79 27.93 7.68
CA PRO A 2 10.70 27.11 8.17
C PRO A 2 10.91 25.67 7.68
N PRO A 3 10.49 24.64 8.43
CA PRO A 3 10.57 23.26 7.95
C PRO A 3 9.89 23.19 6.58
N SER A 4 10.53 22.55 5.61
CA SER A 4 9.99 22.35 4.27
C SER A 4 8.54 21.88 4.39
N ALA A 5 7.63 22.52 3.65
CA ALA A 5 6.21 22.20 3.68
C ALA A 5 6.04 20.68 3.50
N SER A 6 5.52 20.04 4.53
CA SER A 6 5.42 18.59 4.62
C SER A 6 4.38 18.08 3.63
N ARG A 7 4.79 17.26 2.65
CA ARG A 7 3.91 16.83 1.55
C ARG A 7 2.92 15.76 1.99
N ILE A 8 1.76 15.75 1.34
CA ILE A 8 0.78 14.67 1.42
C ILE A 8 0.75 13.98 0.05
N ASP A 9 1.05 12.68 0.03
CA ASP A 9 0.89 11.84 -1.14
C ASP A 9 -0.49 11.17 -1.10
N VAL A 10 -1.27 11.37 -2.16
CA VAL A 10 -2.64 10.86 -2.28
C VAL A 10 -2.75 9.74 -3.31
N HIS A 11 -1.66 9.39 -4.00
CA HIS A 11 -1.61 8.34 -5.01
C HIS A 11 -0.43 7.42 -4.73
N HIS A 12 -0.52 6.72 -3.60
CA HIS A 12 0.54 5.84 -3.14
C HIS A 12 0.02 4.41 -3.08
N HIS A 13 0.65 3.50 -3.83
CA HIS A 13 0.24 2.11 -3.84
C HIS A 13 1.00 1.27 -2.81
N TYR A 14 0.29 0.34 -2.19
CA TYR A 14 0.90 -0.75 -1.42
C TYR A 14 0.46 -2.10 -1.98
N LEU A 15 1.30 -3.11 -1.79
CA LEU A 15 1.05 -4.46 -2.30
C LEU A 15 0.94 -5.44 -1.13
N PRO A 16 -0.28 -5.69 -0.62
CA PRO A 16 -0.45 -6.65 0.46
C PRO A 16 -0.26 -8.09 -0.02
N PRO A 17 0.27 -9.00 0.83
CA PRO A 17 0.59 -10.37 0.42
C PRO A 17 -0.61 -11.13 -0.18
N ILE A 18 -1.82 -10.92 0.34
CA ILE A 18 -3.04 -11.53 -0.21
C ILE A 18 -3.32 -11.09 -1.66
N TYR A 19 -2.99 -9.84 -2.01
CA TYR A 19 -3.13 -9.33 -3.36
C TYR A 19 -2.03 -9.88 -4.27
N VAL A 20 -0.78 -9.89 -3.81
CA VAL A 20 0.35 -10.43 -4.58
C VAL A 20 0.12 -11.91 -4.93
N GLN A 21 -0.33 -12.72 -3.98
CA GLN A 21 -0.68 -14.12 -4.21
C GLN A 21 -1.82 -14.29 -5.23
N ALA A 22 -2.85 -13.45 -5.16
CA ALA A 22 -3.96 -13.49 -6.11
C ALA A 22 -3.51 -13.06 -7.52
N LEU A 23 -2.64 -12.05 -7.61
CA LEU A 23 -2.06 -11.58 -8.87
C LEU A 23 -1.19 -12.66 -9.52
N GLU A 24 -0.34 -13.34 -8.74
CA GLU A 24 0.48 -14.45 -9.22
C GLU A 24 -0.38 -15.63 -9.70
N ALA A 25 -1.42 -15.98 -8.94
CA ALA A 25 -2.37 -17.04 -9.31
C ALA A 25 -3.14 -16.72 -10.60
N ALA A 26 -3.38 -15.43 -10.88
CA ALA A 26 -4.03 -14.97 -12.11
C ALA A 26 -3.08 -14.84 -13.31
N GLY A 27 -1.79 -15.16 -13.16
CA GLY A 27 -0.80 -15.11 -14.23
C GLY A 27 0.04 -13.83 -14.28
N GLY A 28 -0.01 -13.01 -13.23
CA GLY A 28 0.77 -11.77 -13.09
C GLY A 28 0.00 -10.50 -13.44
N ASP A 29 0.71 -9.39 -13.49
CA ASP A 29 0.13 -8.08 -13.82
C ASP A 29 -0.38 -8.07 -15.29
N PRO A 30 -1.67 -7.78 -15.54
CA PRO A 30 -2.23 -7.75 -16.89
C PRO A 30 -1.60 -6.68 -17.80
N SER A 31 -0.91 -5.70 -17.23
CA SER A 31 -0.15 -4.70 -17.99
C SER A 31 1.23 -5.19 -18.47
N GLY A 32 1.64 -6.39 -18.07
CA GLY A 32 2.93 -6.99 -18.44
C GLY A 32 4.13 -6.50 -17.63
N TRP A 33 3.90 -5.64 -16.62
CA TRP A 33 4.95 -5.18 -15.72
C TRP A 33 5.28 -6.22 -14.66
N LYS A 34 6.54 -6.26 -14.24
CA LYS A 34 6.94 -7.06 -13.08
C LYS A 34 6.34 -6.44 -11.82
N THR A 35 5.68 -7.25 -11.00
CA THR A 35 5.21 -6.85 -9.68
C THR A 35 6.40 -6.32 -8.84
N PRO A 36 6.36 -5.07 -8.37
CA PRO A 36 7.44 -4.53 -7.56
C PRO A 36 7.46 -5.19 -6.18
N GLU A 37 8.66 -5.35 -5.62
CA GLU A 37 8.79 -5.67 -4.21
C GLU A 37 8.31 -4.47 -3.38
N TRP A 38 7.49 -4.73 -2.37
CA TRP A 38 6.99 -3.70 -1.48
C TRP A 38 7.13 -4.14 -0.03
N SER A 39 7.68 -3.26 0.79
CA SER A 39 7.67 -3.38 2.24
C SER A 39 7.38 -2.02 2.86
N LEU A 40 6.80 -2.05 4.05
CA LEU A 40 6.59 -0.85 4.85
C LEU A 40 7.88 -0.06 5.08
N GLU A 41 9.01 -0.74 5.25
CA GLU A 41 10.31 -0.10 5.49
C GLU A 41 10.81 0.63 4.23
N SER A 42 10.76 -0.03 3.07
CA SER A 42 11.10 0.62 1.80
C SER A 42 10.22 1.83 1.52
N ASP A 43 8.95 1.77 1.93
CA ASP A 43 7.99 2.85 1.77
C ASP A 43 8.31 4.06 2.68
N ARG A 44 8.71 3.80 3.93
CA ARG A 44 9.20 4.85 4.85
C ARG A 44 10.42 5.58 4.30
N VAL A 45 11.39 4.83 3.78
CA VAL A 45 12.60 5.40 3.17
C VAL A 45 12.23 6.29 1.98
N LEU A 46 11.30 5.84 1.14
CA LEU A 46 10.78 6.64 0.02
C LEU A 46 10.12 7.94 0.52
N CYS A 47 9.22 7.85 1.49
CA CYS A 47 8.56 9.04 2.04
C CYS A 47 9.56 10.03 2.66
N GLN A 48 10.56 9.55 3.41
CA GLN A 48 11.61 10.40 3.98
C GLN A 48 12.42 11.11 2.89
N LYS A 49 12.88 10.36 1.87
CA LYS A 49 13.65 10.91 0.74
C LYS A 49 12.90 12.01 0.00
N HIS A 50 11.57 11.90 -0.09
CA HIS A 50 10.73 12.83 -0.84
C HIS A 50 10.00 13.87 0.04
N ASN A 51 10.33 13.97 1.33
CA ASN A 51 9.67 14.87 2.30
C ASN A 51 8.13 14.69 2.36
N ILE A 52 7.66 13.45 2.20
CA ILE A 52 6.25 13.06 2.34
C ILE A 52 5.99 12.76 3.81
N ARG A 53 5.17 13.59 4.45
CA ARG A 53 4.76 13.40 5.84
C ARG A 53 3.57 12.47 5.96
N THR A 54 2.68 12.44 4.97
CA THR A 54 1.51 11.55 4.98
C THR A 54 1.33 10.93 3.62
N ALA A 55 1.21 9.60 3.57
CA ALA A 55 0.84 8.85 2.38
C ALA A 55 -0.53 8.20 2.61
N ILE A 56 -1.44 8.41 1.66
CA ILE A 56 -2.74 7.73 1.58
C ILE A 56 -2.56 6.52 0.67
N LEU A 57 -2.39 5.36 1.29
CA LEU A 57 -2.17 4.08 0.67
C LEU A 57 -3.46 3.52 0.07
N SER A 58 -3.34 2.97 -1.13
CA SER A 58 -4.39 2.24 -1.85
C SER A 58 -3.81 1.02 -2.54
N VAL A 59 -4.60 -0.03 -2.74
CA VAL A 59 -4.15 -1.17 -3.53
C VAL A 59 -4.09 -0.77 -5.00
N THR A 60 -3.08 -1.28 -5.71
CA THR A 60 -2.91 -1.03 -7.15
C THR A 60 -4.01 -1.71 -7.97
N ALA A 61 -4.20 -1.25 -9.20
CA ALA A 61 -5.00 -1.97 -10.18
C ALA A 61 -4.33 -3.32 -10.54
N PRO A 62 -5.11 -4.36 -10.90
CA PRO A 62 -6.58 -4.39 -10.98
C PRO A 62 -7.30 -4.29 -9.63
N GLY A 63 -6.75 -4.87 -8.57
CA GLY A 63 -7.39 -4.90 -7.25
C GLY A 63 -8.09 -6.25 -6.99
N PRO A 64 -9.16 -6.30 -6.16
CA PRO A 64 -9.85 -7.54 -5.81
C PRO A 64 -10.54 -8.27 -6.97
N ASP A 65 -10.87 -7.53 -8.03
CA ASP A 65 -11.48 -8.03 -9.27
C ASP A 65 -10.53 -8.88 -10.13
N ILE A 66 -9.28 -9.07 -9.69
CA ILE A 66 -8.37 -10.08 -10.23
C ILE A 66 -8.89 -11.52 -10.03
N ALA A 67 -9.82 -11.71 -9.10
CA ALA A 67 -10.53 -12.95 -8.89
C ALA A 67 -12.04 -12.75 -9.06
N GLU A 68 -12.79 -13.84 -9.12
CA GLU A 68 -14.24 -13.82 -9.27
C GLU A 68 -14.98 -14.28 -8.00
N GLY A 69 -16.23 -13.83 -7.87
CA GLY A 69 -17.17 -14.32 -6.86
C GLY A 69 -16.69 -14.19 -5.41
N LEU A 70 -16.77 -15.29 -4.66
CA LEU A 70 -16.44 -15.30 -3.23
C LEU A 70 -14.96 -15.00 -2.97
N GLU A 71 -14.09 -15.31 -3.92
CA GLU A 71 -12.65 -15.08 -3.80
C GLU A 71 -12.32 -13.59 -3.90
N ALA A 72 -12.93 -12.88 -4.85
CA ALA A 72 -12.84 -11.42 -4.93
C ALA A 72 -13.25 -10.75 -3.61
N ALA A 73 -14.36 -11.21 -3.03
CA ALA A 73 -14.86 -10.72 -1.75
C ALA A 73 -13.91 -11.04 -0.58
N ARG A 74 -13.25 -12.21 -0.59
CA ARG A 74 -12.25 -12.60 0.40
C ARG A 74 -11.02 -11.71 0.30
N ILE A 75 -10.52 -11.47 -0.90
CA ILE A 75 -9.39 -10.57 -1.16
C ILE A 75 -9.73 -9.18 -0.66
N ALA A 76 -10.85 -8.59 -1.10
CA ALA A 76 -11.28 -7.25 -0.70
C ALA A 76 -11.34 -7.05 0.83
N ARG A 77 -11.86 -8.03 1.57
CA ARG A 77 -11.82 -8.02 3.05
C ARG A 77 -10.38 -8.04 3.56
N GLY A 78 -9.55 -8.94 3.04
CA GLY A 78 -8.13 -9.02 3.42
C GLY A 78 -7.34 -7.73 3.20
N LEU A 79 -7.67 -6.94 2.17
CA LEU A 79 -7.05 -5.63 1.91
C LEU A 79 -7.37 -4.59 2.98
N THR A 80 -8.43 -4.78 3.78
CA THR A 80 -8.89 -3.82 4.79
C THR A 80 -8.82 -4.33 6.23
N SER A 81 -8.69 -5.65 6.43
CA SER A 81 -8.71 -6.31 7.74
C SER A 81 -7.52 -7.22 8.03
N GLY A 82 -6.55 -7.35 7.11
CA GLY A 82 -5.37 -8.21 7.32
C GLY A 82 -4.37 -7.69 8.36
N GLN A 83 -3.45 -8.54 8.81
CA GLN A 83 -2.41 -8.18 9.78
C GLN A 83 -1.58 -6.97 9.32
N GLN A 84 -1.14 -6.95 8.05
CA GLN A 84 -0.36 -5.85 7.51
C GLN A 84 -1.13 -4.51 7.51
N VAL A 85 -2.45 -4.54 7.32
CA VAL A 85 -3.31 -3.35 7.45
C VAL A 85 -3.35 -2.87 8.89
N SER A 86 -3.41 -3.78 9.85
CA SER A 86 -3.35 -3.44 11.28
C SER A 86 -2.01 -2.81 11.65
N GLU A 87 -0.90 -3.30 11.09
CA GLU A 87 0.43 -2.71 11.26
C GLU A 87 0.47 -1.30 10.67
N ILE A 88 0.02 -1.12 9.41
CA ILE A 88 -0.07 0.20 8.77
C ILE A 88 -0.88 1.19 9.62
N ARG A 89 -2.01 0.76 10.19
CA ARG A 89 -2.90 1.59 11.02
C ARG A 89 -2.34 1.91 12.41
N THR A 90 -1.56 1.01 13.00
CA THR A 90 -1.04 1.14 14.37
C THR A 90 0.31 1.85 14.44
N LEU A 91 0.96 2.11 13.29
CA LEU A 91 2.19 2.89 13.24
C LEU A 91 1.97 4.32 13.73
N ASN A 92 2.30 4.52 15.00
CA ASN A 92 2.39 5.84 15.60
C ASN A 92 3.54 6.62 14.96
N SER A 93 3.22 7.81 14.48
CA SER A 93 4.14 8.69 13.76
C SER A 93 4.68 9.74 14.73
N THR A 94 5.98 9.73 14.94
CA THR A 94 6.68 10.85 15.60
C THR A 94 6.66 12.08 14.68
N ALA A 95 6.94 13.27 15.21
CA ALA A 95 6.96 14.52 14.44
C ALA A 95 7.88 14.47 13.19
N SER A 96 8.83 13.55 13.17
CA SER A 96 9.85 13.33 12.15
C SER A 96 9.64 12.08 11.26
N SER A 97 8.63 11.24 11.53
CA SER A 97 8.36 10.02 10.73
C SER A 97 7.13 10.14 9.83
N PRO A 98 7.14 9.51 8.64
CA PRO A 98 5.97 9.44 7.76
C PRO A 98 4.75 8.77 8.43
N ARG A 99 3.56 9.24 8.04
CA ARG A 99 2.24 8.70 8.40
C ARG A 99 1.67 7.92 7.23
N PHE A 100 1.13 6.74 7.51
CA PHE A 100 0.36 5.98 6.53
C PHE A 100 -1.11 5.96 6.91
N ARG A 101 -1.97 6.12 5.91
CA ARG A 101 -3.43 5.97 6.04
C ARG A 101 -3.92 5.12 4.88
N LEU A 102 -4.81 4.18 5.14
CA LEU A 102 -5.45 3.40 4.06
C LEU A 102 -6.72 4.12 3.60
N ARG A 103 -6.98 4.10 2.30
CA ARG A 103 -8.30 4.44 1.71
C ARG A 103 -9.01 3.20 1.18
#